data_AF-A0A0W8D7Z7-F1
#
_entry.id   AF-A0A0W8D7Z7-F1
#
_cell.length_a   1.000
_cell.length_b   1.000
_cell.length_c   1.000
_cell.angle_alpha   90.00
_cell.angle_beta   90.00
_cell.angle_gamma   90.00
#
_symmetry.space_group_name_H-M   'P 1'
#
loop_
_entity.id
_entity.type
_entity.pdbx_description
1 polymer ?
#
loop_
_entity_poly.entity_id
_entity_poly.type
_entity_poly.pdbx_seq_one_letter_code
_entity_poly.pdbx_strand_id
1 'polypeptide(L)'
;MFSSKRTIDFSLFKPRGHYTKSEALKNYFRAMMWLGTIDFRIAGGENQQDDLHQLLCAVVLVQCLQESDSLSDIERADSLISCLVADGNLGADSLSAHELAKLVIPTNIASSILSKLGPDRETLLLDLQQQIVQKGLGTQLITGHPLVEDATAGTTTPTTRPTSFALLGQRFVWSSFIFTRLVYDQVLQDDTKPARRIPSAVDVAFALFGNNEAATEIARRMEDHAPEPDDTNCDGKEFVPHRDGIQFASNLVALRQVIDEEFNDDDDSKPRTTATGNSSISSLWLQALRALSRPSPNSASTFHTSTWQRRQMNTQIASFTQLRHDTVLYAKQSYMRRMLCEYPYGMVDPYPVFWNLIGKMAMRMKDIATQASNSLGDSSSRGYSIAKGYQVFKTFASTMETIEEIALLQTSNEELSYEQVRFMKSVMEKSSFGSGETKYNGWYPQLFYGSPKNAGNRDVLVVDVHTDIPSVEHGDPGSILHLGVGDPIVAFFVVNEVMYAGPVFTSYEFLTPVDKRLSDEDFQAELSTVRASGWAQRSYLCNSNNDNVAETEISVQDLPHWERKSFLY
;
A
#
# COMPACT_ATOMS: atom_id res chain seq x y z
N MET A 1 3.83 6.76 -26.10
CA MET A 1 4.47 7.84 -25.32
C MET A 1 4.72 7.39 -23.88
N PHE A 2 3.70 7.14 -23.05
CA PHE A 2 3.93 6.84 -21.62
C PHE A 2 4.31 5.39 -21.28
N SER A 3 4.18 4.45 -22.23
CA SER A 3 4.51 2.99 -22.16
C SER A 3 3.97 2.18 -20.97
N SER A 4 3.39 2.82 -19.96
CA SER A 4 2.96 2.23 -18.69
C SER A 4 1.59 2.80 -18.27
N LYS A 5 0.81 2.02 -17.52
CA LYS A 5 -0.43 2.51 -16.89
C LYS A 5 -0.08 3.34 -15.65
N ARG A 6 -0.79 4.44 -15.44
CA ARG A 6 -0.57 5.33 -14.30
C ARG A 6 -1.86 5.77 -13.66
N THR A 7 -1.82 5.90 -12.34
CA THR A 7 -2.89 6.51 -11.55
C THR A 7 -2.64 8.01 -11.47
N ILE A 8 -3.58 8.79 -11.99
CA ILE A 8 -3.55 10.26 -11.96
C ILE A 8 -4.75 10.76 -11.15
N ASP A 9 -4.50 11.67 -10.22
CA ASP A 9 -5.58 12.35 -9.51
C ASP A 9 -6.14 13.50 -10.37
N PHE A 10 -7.26 13.23 -11.05
CA PHE A 10 -7.94 14.23 -11.86
C PHE A 10 -8.55 15.39 -11.05
N SER A 11 -8.67 15.26 -9.72
CA SER A 11 -9.15 16.34 -8.86
C SER A 11 -8.21 17.55 -8.88
N LEU A 12 -6.91 17.33 -9.12
CA LEU A 12 -5.91 18.38 -9.26
C LEU A 12 -6.23 19.39 -10.37
N PHE A 13 -6.95 18.96 -11.41
CA PHE A 13 -7.29 19.76 -12.58
C PHE A 13 -8.50 20.67 -12.34
N LYS A 14 -9.16 20.56 -11.18
CA LYS A 14 -10.24 21.48 -10.80
C LYS A 14 -9.66 22.88 -10.58
N PRO A 15 -10.03 23.89 -11.40
CA PRO A 15 -9.54 25.25 -11.22
C PRO A 15 -9.89 25.79 -9.84
N ARG A 16 -8.94 26.47 -9.21
CA ARG A 16 -9.08 27.01 -7.84
C ARG A 16 -8.37 28.34 -7.69
N GLY A 17 -8.67 29.04 -6.61
CA GLY A 17 -8.17 30.39 -6.35
C GLY A 17 -8.55 31.39 -7.44
N HIS A 18 -7.61 32.28 -7.80
CA HIS A 18 -7.87 33.33 -8.77
C HIS A 18 -8.09 32.82 -10.20
N TYR A 19 -7.73 31.57 -10.50
CA TYR A 19 -7.93 30.96 -11.83
C TYR A 19 -9.41 30.69 -12.16
N THR A 20 -10.31 30.81 -11.18
CA THR A 20 -11.75 30.63 -11.38
C THR A 20 -12.43 31.83 -12.03
N LYS A 21 -11.75 32.98 -12.11
CA LYS A 21 -12.31 34.28 -12.51
C LYS A 21 -12.71 34.38 -13.98
N SER A 22 -12.14 33.56 -14.86
CA SER A 22 -12.50 33.55 -16.30
C SER A 22 -12.26 32.19 -16.91
N GLU A 23 -12.92 31.89 -18.03
CA GLU A 23 -12.71 30.60 -18.72
C GLU A 23 -11.29 30.47 -19.28
N ALA A 24 -10.70 31.57 -19.74
CA ALA A 24 -9.29 31.61 -20.16
C ALA A 24 -8.35 31.18 -19.03
N LEU A 25 -8.55 31.68 -17.81
CA LEU A 25 -7.73 31.30 -16.65
C LEU A 25 -7.97 29.84 -16.22
N LYS A 26 -9.20 29.34 -16.33
CA LYS A 26 -9.48 27.91 -16.06
C LYS A 26 -8.79 27.00 -17.07
N ASN A 27 -8.79 27.38 -18.35
CA ASN A 27 -8.09 26.63 -19.40
C ASN A 27 -6.58 26.67 -19.20
N TYR A 28 -6.04 27.85 -18.88
CA TYR A 28 -4.64 28.02 -18.51
C TYR A 28 -4.25 27.13 -17.31
N PHE A 29 -5.07 27.13 -16.25
CA PHE A 29 -4.84 26.29 -15.07
C PHE A 29 -4.77 24.81 -15.43
N ARG A 30 -5.74 24.29 -16.21
CA ARG A 30 -5.76 22.89 -16.63
C ARG A 30 -4.53 22.52 -17.49
N ALA A 31 -4.15 23.39 -18.41
CA ALA A 31 -2.99 23.19 -19.27
C ALA A 31 -1.69 23.17 -18.45
N MET A 32 -1.48 24.14 -17.56
CA MET A 32 -0.29 24.20 -16.73
C MET A 32 -0.24 23.08 -15.69
N MET A 33 -1.37 22.69 -15.09
CA MET A 33 -1.43 21.50 -14.24
C MET A 33 -1.05 20.24 -15.03
N TRP A 34 -1.54 20.09 -16.26
CA TRP A 34 -1.16 18.96 -17.11
C TRP A 34 0.35 18.94 -17.39
N LEU A 35 0.92 20.07 -17.83
CA LEU A 35 2.34 20.19 -18.17
C LEU A 35 3.27 20.02 -16.95
N GLY A 36 2.80 20.40 -15.76
CA GLY A 36 3.59 20.28 -14.53
C GLY A 36 3.47 18.93 -13.83
N THR A 37 2.35 18.22 -14.01
CA THR A 37 2.08 16.94 -13.35
C THR A 37 2.39 15.76 -14.26
N ILE A 38 2.11 15.81 -15.56
CA ILE A 38 2.32 14.65 -16.44
C ILE A 38 3.77 14.60 -16.90
N ASP A 39 4.49 13.59 -16.42
CA ASP A 39 5.92 13.41 -16.60
C ASP A 39 6.30 12.12 -17.37
N PHE A 40 7.52 12.08 -17.86
CA PHE A 40 8.19 10.87 -18.31
C PHE A 40 9.03 10.33 -17.15
N ARG A 41 8.75 9.11 -16.68
CA ARG A 41 9.59 8.41 -15.71
C ARG A 41 10.73 7.82 -16.50
N ILE A 42 11.90 8.41 -16.33
CA ILE A 42 13.08 8.10 -17.15
C ILE A 42 14.06 7.19 -16.41
N ALA A 43 13.91 6.99 -15.10
CA ALA A 43 14.59 5.96 -14.32
C ALA A 43 13.83 5.64 -13.03
N GLY A 44 14.07 4.47 -12.44
CA GLY A 44 13.50 4.07 -11.16
C GLY A 44 12.01 3.69 -11.23
N GLY A 45 11.50 3.40 -12.43
CA GLY A 45 10.19 2.80 -12.63
C GLY A 45 10.19 1.28 -12.37
N GLU A 46 9.02 0.66 -12.53
CA GLU A 46 8.86 -0.79 -12.34
C GLU A 46 9.52 -1.61 -13.47
N ASN A 47 9.67 -1.02 -14.65
CA ASN A 47 10.20 -1.68 -15.84
C ASN A 47 11.21 -0.77 -16.57
N GLN A 48 12.46 -1.24 -16.64
CA GLN A 48 13.56 -0.54 -17.30
C GLN A 48 13.26 -0.21 -18.77
N GLN A 49 12.56 -1.09 -19.50
CA GLN A 49 12.27 -0.87 -20.91
C GLN A 49 11.23 0.26 -21.10
N ASP A 50 10.29 0.40 -20.17
CA ASP A 50 9.34 1.51 -20.17
C ASP A 50 10.03 2.83 -19.86
N ASP A 51 10.99 2.82 -18.93
CA ASP A 51 11.79 3.99 -18.56
C ASP A 51 12.63 4.49 -19.75
N LEU A 52 13.31 3.57 -20.47
CA LEU A 52 14.10 3.91 -21.66
C LEU A 52 13.22 4.43 -22.81
N HIS A 53 12.02 3.86 -23.00
CA HIS A 53 11.07 4.36 -24.00
C HIS A 53 10.63 5.80 -23.70
N GLN A 54 10.43 6.12 -22.42
CA GLN A 54 10.02 7.46 -22.00
C GLN A 54 11.17 8.46 -22.05
N LEU A 55 12.40 8.04 -21.74
CA LEU A 55 13.59 8.84 -21.96
C LEU A 55 13.77 9.17 -23.45
N LEU A 56 13.53 8.20 -24.34
CA LEU A 56 13.53 8.45 -25.79
C LEU A 56 12.46 9.50 -26.17
N CYS A 57 11.27 9.45 -25.59
CA CYS A 57 10.23 10.45 -25.83
C CYS A 57 10.67 11.85 -25.35
N ALA A 58 11.37 11.95 -24.22
CA ALA A 58 11.93 13.20 -23.72
C ALA A 58 12.98 13.79 -24.69
N VAL A 59 13.89 12.94 -25.18
CA VAL A 59 14.93 13.32 -26.16
C VAL A 59 14.29 13.81 -27.46
N VAL A 60 13.29 13.10 -27.99
CA VAL A 60 12.55 13.51 -29.19
C VAL A 60 11.89 14.87 -28.97
N LEU A 61 11.24 15.08 -27.82
CA LEU A 61 10.57 16.34 -27.53
C LEU A 61 11.56 17.53 -27.49
N VAL A 62 12.70 17.36 -26.81
CA VAL A 62 13.74 18.40 -26.75
C VAL A 62 14.33 18.68 -28.13
N GLN A 63 14.57 17.64 -28.94
CA GLN A 63 15.01 17.80 -30.33
C GLN A 63 14.00 18.60 -31.16
N CYS A 64 12.70 18.28 -31.07
CA CYS A 64 11.66 19.03 -31.78
C CYS A 64 11.57 20.49 -31.32
N LEU A 65 11.76 20.78 -30.03
CA LEU A 65 11.80 22.15 -29.50
C LEU A 65 12.99 22.94 -30.04
N GLN A 66 14.13 22.26 -30.22
CA GLN A 66 15.32 22.87 -30.81
C GLN A 66 15.12 23.14 -32.31
N GLU A 67 14.61 22.16 -33.07
CA GLU A 67 14.39 22.30 -34.52
C GLU A 67 13.30 23.33 -34.87
N SER A 68 12.39 23.60 -33.94
CA SER A 68 11.34 24.62 -34.08
C SER A 68 11.71 25.99 -33.47
N ASP A 69 12.97 26.17 -33.04
CA ASP A 69 13.47 27.37 -32.35
C ASP A 69 12.67 27.78 -31.08
N SER A 70 11.85 26.87 -30.56
CA SER A 70 10.93 27.11 -29.44
C SER A 70 11.54 26.79 -28.07
N LEU A 71 12.70 26.13 -28.02
CA LEU A 71 13.37 25.77 -26.76
C LEU A 71 13.64 27.01 -25.89
N SER A 72 14.08 28.12 -26.50
CA SER A 72 14.36 29.36 -25.77
C SER A 72 13.11 30.01 -25.16
N ASP A 73 11.93 29.81 -25.76
CA ASP A 73 10.65 30.28 -25.19
C ASP A 73 10.26 29.46 -23.96
N ILE A 74 10.46 28.13 -24.03
CA ILE A 74 10.23 27.23 -22.89
C ILE A 74 11.19 27.56 -21.75
N GLU A 75 12.47 27.79 -22.04
CA GLU A 75 13.48 28.20 -21.04
C GLU A 75 13.12 29.52 -20.36
N ARG A 76 12.64 30.50 -21.12
CA ARG A 76 12.19 31.79 -20.60
C ARG A 76 10.96 31.63 -19.70
N ALA A 77 9.98 30.85 -20.12
CA ALA A 77 8.79 30.56 -19.31
C ALA A 77 9.16 29.81 -18.03
N ASP A 78 10.01 28.79 -18.13
CA ASP A 78 10.44 27.98 -16.99
C ASP A 78 11.20 28.83 -15.96
N SER A 79 12.16 29.64 -16.43
CA SER A 79 12.94 30.55 -15.60
C SER A 79 12.05 31.56 -14.87
N LEU A 80 11.08 32.16 -15.58
CA LEU A 80 10.15 33.12 -14.98
C LEU A 80 9.33 32.49 -13.85
N ILE A 81 8.77 31.29 -14.06
CA ILE A 81 8.00 30.58 -13.03
C ILE A 81 8.91 30.21 -11.86
N SER A 82 10.15 29.80 -12.12
CA SER A 82 11.13 29.47 -11.07
C SER A 82 11.49 30.69 -10.22
N CYS A 83 11.67 31.87 -10.81
CA CYS A 83 11.88 33.12 -10.07
C CYS A 83 10.68 33.53 -9.20
N LEU A 84 9.47 33.03 -9.49
CA LEU A 84 8.28 33.32 -8.67
C LEU A 84 8.11 32.30 -7.54
N VAL A 85 8.34 31.00 -7.84
CA VAL A 85 7.85 29.91 -6.99
C VAL A 85 8.93 28.96 -6.48
N ALA A 86 10.02 28.75 -7.22
CA ALA A 86 10.97 27.70 -6.87
C ALA A 86 11.80 28.08 -5.64
N ASP A 87 11.77 27.23 -4.62
CA ASP A 87 12.56 27.46 -3.42
C ASP A 87 14.00 26.94 -3.55
N GLY A 88 14.93 27.59 -2.85
CA GLY A 88 16.35 27.17 -2.82
C GLY A 88 17.05 27.21 -4.18
N ASN A 89 16.48 27.95 -5.15
CA ASN A 89 16.91 27.98 -6.55
C ASN A 89 16.93 26.58 -7.23
N LEU A 90 16.13 25.63 -6.73
CA LEU A 90 16.09 24.26 -7.25
C LEU A 90 15.27 24.09 -8.53
N GLY A 91 14.47 25.09 -8.90
CA GLY A 91 13.65 25.04 -10.11
C GLY A 91 12.53 23.99 -10.03
N ALA A 92 12.34 23.21 -11.10
CA ALA A 92 11.39 22.11 -11.14
C ALA A 92 11.89 20.91 -10.33
N ASP A 93 11.00 20.20 -9.63
CA ASP A 93 11.34 18.94 -8.92
C ASP A 93 11.41 17.73 -9.87
N SER A 94 11.76 17.97 -11.13
CA SER A 94 11.87 17.02 -12.25
C SER A 94 12.90 17.58 -13.25
N LEU A 95 13.49 16.73 -14.09
CA LEU A 95 14.39 17.14 -15.15
C LEU A 95 13.65 18.06 -16.13
N SER A 96 14.18 19.27 -16.33
CA SER A 96 13.62 20.25 -17.26
C SER A 96 14.10 20.02 -18.71
N ALA A 97 13.39 20.63 -19.67
CA ALA A 97 13.81 20.65 -21.07
C ALA A 97 15.21 21.25 -21.26
N HIS A 98 15.52 22.32 -20.51
CA HIS A 98 16.81 23.00 -20.56
C HIS A 98 17.96 22.12 -20.07
N GLU A 99 17.77 21.44 -18.93
CA GLU A 99 18.79 20.55 -18.36
C GLU A 99 19.04 19.35 -19.27
N LEU A 100 17.98 18.76 -19.84
CA LEU A 100 18.14 17.68 -20.80
C LEU A 100 18.84 18.17 -22.07
N ALA A 101 18.48 19.35 -22.59
CA ALA A 101 19.13 19.97 -23.74
C ALA A 101 20.65 20.15 -23.53
N LYS A 102 21.07 20.60 -22.34
CA LYS A 102 22.50 20.72 -21.98
C LYS A 102 23.25 19.39 -22.02
N LEU A 103 22.59 18.26 -21.84
CA LEU A 103 23.20 16.94 -21.92
C LEU A 103 23.25 16.42 -23.36
N VAL A 104 22.18 16.63 -24.13
CA VAL A 104 22.02 15.94 -25.42
C VAL A 104 22.49 16.73 -26.64
N ILE A 105 22.46 18.06 -26.58
CA ILE A 105 22.80 18.93 -27.72
C ILE A 105 24.32 19.00 -27.94
N PRO A 106 25.16 19.30 -26.92
CA PRO A 106 26.60 19.48 -27.14
C PRO A 106 27.31 18.23 -27.65
N THR A 107 26.76 17.06 -27.31
CA THR A 107 27.31 15.75 -27.65
C THR A 107 26.76 15.20 -28.97
N ASN A 108 25.78 15.87 -29.58
CA ASN A 108 25.00 15.38 -30.72
C ASN A 108 24.43 13.96 -30.50
N ILE A 109 24.22 13.59 -29.22
CA ILE A 109 23.76 12.25 -28.85
C ILE A 109 22.28 12.06 -29.23
N ALA A 110 21.49 13.13 -29.25
CA ALA A 110 20.10 13.10 -29.73
C ALA A 110 20.03 12.53 -31.16
N SER A 111 20.78 13.11 -32.10
CA SER A 111 20.87 12.62 -33.48
C SER A 111 21.33 11.15 -33.58
N SER A 112 22.27 10.76 -32.71
CA SER A 112 22.77 9.37 -32.65
C SER A 112 21.70 8.40 -32.15
N ILE A 113 20.94 8.77 -31.12
CA ILE A 113 19.83 7.97 -30.58
C ILE A 113 18.73 7.82 -31.64
N LEU A 114 18.38 8.90 -32.34
CA LEU A 114 17.30 8.92 -33.32
C LEU A 114 17.63 8.14 -34.60
N SER A 115 18.89 8.14 -35.02
CA SER A 115 19.35 7.44 -36.25
C SER A 115 19.57 5.94 -36.08
N LYS A 116 19.89 5.46 -34.87
CA LYS A 116 20.09 4.03 -34.58
C LYS A 116 18.79 3.31 -34.21
N LEU A 117 18.76 1.98 -34.28
CA LEU A 117 17.62 1.14 -33.90
C LEU A 117 18.09 -0.05 -33.05
N GLY A 118 17.15 -0.70 -32.35
CA GLY A 118 17.43 -1.93 -31.60
C GLY A 118 18.48 -1.74 -30.49
N PRO A 119 19.37 -2.72 -30.28
CA PRO A 119 20.33 -2.74 -29.16
C PRO A 119 21.26 -1.52 -29.09
N ASP A 120 21.64 -0.96 -30.25
CA ASP A 120 22.55 0.18 -30.28
C ASP A 120 21.90 1.47 -29.74
N ARG A 121 20.60 1.66 -30.00
CA ARG A 121 19.84 2.77 -29.44
C ARG A 121 19.67 2.59 -27.94
N GLU A 122 19.36 1.37 -27.51
CA GLU A 122 19.16 1.03 -26.10
C GLU A 122 20.43 1.31 -25.28
N THR A 123 21.60 0.94 -25.80
CA THR A 123 22.89 1.22 -25.16
C THR A 123 23.13 2.72 -24.96
N LEU A 124 22.81 3.55 -25.97
CA LEU A 124 22.94 5.01 -25.87
C LEU A 124 21.95 5.62 -24.86
N LEU A 125 20.72 5.10 -24.81
CA LEU A 125 19.72 5.55 -23.85
C LEU A 125 20.10 5.16 -22.42
N LEU A 126 20.67 3.97 -22.21
CA LEU A 126 21.18 3.52 -20.91
C LEU A 126 22.33 4.41 -20.42
N ASP A 127 23.29 4.75 -21.29
CA ASP A 127 24.39 5.65 -20.94
C ASP A 127 23.87 7.04 -20.55
N LEU A 128 22.95 7.61 -21.35
CA LEU A 128 22.32 8.89 -21.03
C LEU A 128 21.54 8.84 -19.69
N GLN A 129 20.78 7.77 -19.47
CA GLN A 129 20.05 7.56 -18.21
C GLN A 129 21.02 7.51 -17.02
N GLN A 130 22.13 6.77 -17.13
CA GLN A 130 23.16 6.69 -16.09
C GLN A 130 23.78 8.06 -15.82
N GLN A 131 24.10 8.84 -16.85
CA GLN A 131 24.61 10.19 -16.70
C GLN A 131 23.62 11.11 -15.96
N ILE A 132 22.33 11.02 -16.28
CA ILE A 132 21.27 11.79 -15.60
C ILE A 132 21.21 11.42 -14.12
N VAL A 133 21.15 10.11 -13.81
CA VAL A 133 21.05 9.60 -12.44
C VAL A 133 22.30 9.93 -11.61
N GLN A 134 23.50 9.77 -12.17
CA GLN A 134 24.76 10.10 -11.48
C GLN A 134 24.89 11.58 -11.14
N LYS A 135 24.35 12.46 -11.99
CA LYS A 135 24.29 13.90 -11.73
C LYS A 135 23.15 14.30 -10.79
N GLY A 136 22.31 13.34 -10.37
CA GLY A 136 21.13 13.58 -9.53
C GLY A 136 20.00 14.34 -10.22
N LEU A 137 20.07 14.55 -11.54
CA LEU A 137 19.14 15.41 -12.26
C LEU A 137 17.76 14.75 -12.38
N GLY A 138 16.70 15.50 -12.08
CA GLY A 138 15.32 15.03 -12.13
C GLY A 138 14.91 14.03 -11.05
N THR A 139 15.78 13.81 -10.06
CA THR A 139 15.44 13.05 -8.85
C THR A 139 14.41 13.82 -8.05
N GLN A 140 13.19 13.29 -7.97
CA GLN A 140 12.12 13.99 -7.26
C GLN A 140 12.37 13.98 -5.75
N LEU A 141 12.24 15.14 -5.09
CA LEU A 141 12.31 15.28 -3.64
C LEU A 141 10.94 15.29 -2.98
N ILE A 142 9.89 15.60 -3.74
CA ILE A 142 8.49 15.66 -3.29
C ILE A 142 7.70 14.56 -4.01
N THR A 143 6.95 13.78 -3.25
CA THR A 143 6.02 12.79 -3.82
C THR A 143 4.84 13.53 -4.43
N GLY A 144 4.80 13.65 -5.77
CA GLY A 144 3.77 14.43 -6.50
C GLY A 144 2.63 13.61 -7.10
N HIS A 145 2.67 12.28 -6.95
CA HIS A 145 1.71 11.36 -7.55
C HIS A 145 1.26 10.30 -6.55
N PRO A 146 0.06 9.73 -6.72
CA PRO A 146 -0.31 8.48 -6.07
C PRO A 146 0.72 7.40 -6.43
N LEU A 147 1.52 7.01 -5.44
CA LEU A 147 2.42 5.88 -5.51
C LEU A 147 1.97 4.85 -4.49
N VAL A 148 2.27 3.58 -4.75
CA VAL A 148 1.97 2.48 -3.85
C VAL A 148 3.31 2.02 -3.26
N GLU A 149 3.36 1.88 -1.95
CA GLU A 149 4.47 1.20 -1.29
C GLU A 149 4.12 -0.29 -1.16
N ASP A 150 5.05 -1.17 -1.52
CA ASP A 150 4.90 -2.59 -1.26
C ASP A 150 5.14 -2.85 0.23
N ALA A 151 4.04 -2.89 1.00
CA ALA A 151 4.05 -3.16 2.43
C ALA A 151 4.60 -4.55 2.78
N THR A 152 4.76 -5.47 1.81
CA THR A 152 5.28 -6.82 2.08
C THR A 152 6.77 -6.85 2.35
N ALA A 153 7.51 -5.78 2.00
CA ALA A 153 8.97 -5.84 1.98
C ALA A 153 9.65 -5.61 3.34
N GLY A 154 8.91 -5.29 4.42
CA GLY A 154 9.50 -5.02 5.73
C GLY A 154 10.60 -3.96 5.70
N THR A 155 10.58 -3.08 4.68
CA THR A 155 11.69 -2.19 4.39
C THR A 155 11.76 -1.06 5.41
N THR A 156 12.82 -1.05 6.19
CA THR A 156 13.20 0.03 7.11
C THR A 156 13.82 1.23 6.39
N THR A 157 13.93 1.18 5.05
CA THR A 157 14.46 2.28 4.24
C THR A 157 13.33 3.12 3.64
N PRO A 158 13.51 4.45 3.54
CA PRO A 158 12.59 5.31 2.79
C PRO A 158 12.54 4.88 1.32
N THR A 159 11.33 4.81 0.75
CA THR A 159 11.21 4.36 -0.64
C THR A 159 11.87 5.35 -1.61
N THR A 160 12.62 4.83 -2.58
CA THR A 160 13.21 5.62 -3.67
C THR A 160 12.12 6.15 -4.61
N ARG A 161 12.29 7.41 -5.03
CA ARG A 161 11.40 8.08 -5.98
C ARG A 161 11.97 7.99 -7.39
N PRO A 162 11.12 7.88 -8.43
CA PRO A 162 11.60 7.80 -9.80
C PRO A 162 12.28 9.11 -10.22
N THR A 163 13.23 9.00 -11.12
CA THR A 163 13.75 10.15 -11.86
C THR A 163 12.77 10.47 -12.98
N SER A 164 12.39 11.74 -13.09
CA SER A 164 11.35 12.18 -14.01
C SER A 164 11.80 13.33 -14.89
N PHE A 165 11.19 13.45 -16.06
CA PHE A 165 11.28 14.61 -16.94
C PHE A 165 9.88 15.19 -17.15
N ALA A 166 9.75 16.51 -17.09
CA ALA A 166 8.52 17.22 -17.43
C ALA A 166 8.84 18.50 -18.19
N LEU A 167 7.99 18.86 -19.16
CA LEU A 167 8.23 20.03 -20.01
C LEU A 167 8.22 21.33 -19.20
N LEU A 168 7.27 21.48 -18.27
CA LEU A 168 7.17 22.59 -17.33
C LEU A 168 6.81 22.05 -15.94
N GLY A 169 7.67 21.18 -15.40
CA GLY A 169 7.44 20.42 -14.16
C GLY A 169 7.14 21.29 -12.94
N GLN A 170 6.34 20.81 -12.00
CA GLN A 170 6.04 21.60 -10.79
C GLN A 170 7.30 21.92 -9.97
N ARG A 171 7.33 23.12 -9.39
CA ARG A 171 8.46 23.67 -8.67
C ARG A 171 8.64 23.02 -7.31
N PHE A 172 9.91 22.80 -6.98
CA PHE A 172 10.28 22.45 -5.61
C PHE A 172 9.89 23.60 -4.67
N VAL A 173 9.26 23.24 -3.55
CA VAL A 173 8.90 24.18 -2.48
C VAL A 173 9.14 23.53 -1.12
N TRP A 174 9.75 24.26 -0.19
CA TRP A 174 10.17 23.73 1.11
C TRP A 174 9.00 23.16 1.91
N SER A 175 7.85 23.82 1.86
CA SER A 175 6.63 23.36 2.57
C SER A 175 6.17 21.97 2.13
N SER A 176 6.16 21.68 0.83
CA SER A 176 5.75 20.36 0.32
C SER A 176 6.81 19.29 0.58
N PHE A 177 8.10 19.67 0.55
CA PHE A 177 9.18 18.80 0.98
C PHE A 177 9.02 18.40 2.44
N ILE A 178 8.75 19.37 3.31
CA ILE A 178 8.51 19.14 4.75
C ILE A 178 7.34 18.19 4.96
N PHE A 179 6.20 18.46 4.32
CA PHE A 179 5.04 17.57 4.38
C PHE A 179 5.35 16.16 3.93
N THR A 180 6.12 15.99 2.85
CA THR A 180 6.54 14.68 2.35
C THR A 180 7.40 13.93 3.36
N ARG A 181 8.27 14.62 4.12
CA ARG A 181 9.17 14.00 5.10
C ARG A 181 8.52 13.66 6.44
N LEU A 182 7.28 14.09 6.66
CA LEU A 182 6.57 13.93 7.93
C LEU A 182 5.34 13.01 7.85
N VAL A 183 5.21 12.27 6.75
CA VAL A 183 4.16 11.28 6.52
C VAL A 183 4.71 9.86 6.32
N TYR A 184 3.79 8.91 6.31
CA TYR A 184 3.98 7.49 6.08
C TYR A 184 4.75 7.24 4.79
N ASP A 185 5.84 6.45 4.92
CA ASP A 185 6.92 6.12 3.95
C ASP A 185 8.26 6.81 4.23
N GLN A 186 8.27 7.94 4.96
CA GLN A 186 9.49 8.68 5.35
C GLN A 186 9.76 8.70 6.86
N VAL A 187 8.72 8.59 7.68
CA VAL A 187 8.86 8.57 9.14
C VAL A 187 9.23 7.16 9.60
N LEU A 188 10.28 7.08 10.44
CA LEU A 188 10.74 5.84 11.05
C LEU A 188 10.75 6.01 12.57
N GLN A 189 10.12 5.07 13.25
CA GLN A 189 10.09 5.01 14.70
C GLN A 189 10.23 3.55 15.13
N ASP A 190 11.27 3.25 15.90
CA ASP A 190 11.55 1.89 16.41
C ASP A 190 11.53 0.85 15.28
N ASP A 191 12.15 1.19 14.14
CA ASP A 191 12.18 0.41 12.89
C ASP A 191 10.80 0.14 12.25
N THR A 192 9.74 0.80 12.72
CA THR A 192 8.40 0.77 12.14
C THR A 192 8.06 2.08 11.43
N LYS A 193 7.20 2.01 10.42
CA LYS A 193 6.65 3.18 9.71
C LYS A 193 5.29 3.54 10.32
N PRO A 194 5.21 4.51 11.23
CA PRO A 194 3.94 4.88 11.83
C PRO A 194 2.97 5.41 10.76
N ALA A 195 1.68 5.09 10.90
CA ALA A 195 0.63 5.38 9.92
C ALA A 195 0.19 6.86 9.89
N ARG A 196 1.14 7.81 9.93
CA ARG A 196 0.86 9.24 9.84
C ARG A 196 0.63 9.65 8.39
N ARG A 197 -0.60 9.96 8.02
CA ARG A 197 -0.98 10.21 6.61
C ARG A 197 -1.21 11.68 6.30
N ILE A 198 -1.48 12.46 7.34
CA ILE A 198 -1.91 13.86 7.21
C ILE A 198 -0.93 14.73 7.99
N PRO A 199 -0.14 15.57 7.31
CA PRO A 199 0.68 16.57 7.99
C PRO A 199 -0.17 17.80 8.34
N SER A 200 0.40 18.72 9.13
CA SER A 200 -0.28 19.92 9.62
C SER A 200 0.49 21.19 9.27
N ALA A 201 -0.22 22.32 9.11
CA ALA A 201 0.42 23.64 9.01
C ALA A 201 1.29 23.98 10.23
N VAL A 202 0.99 23.38 11.40
CA VAL A 202 1.80 23.52 12.61
C VAL A 202 3.18 22.86 12.43
N ASP A 203 3.28 21.78 11.63
CA ASP A 203 4.57 21.16 11.30
C ASP A 203 5.47 22.14 10.52
N VAL A 204 4.88 22.89 9.58
CA VAL A 204 5.58 23.95 8.83
C VAL A 204 5.92 25.14 9.75
N ALA A 205 5.05 25.50 10.68
CA ALA A 205 5.35 26.55 11.64
C ALA A 205 6.57 26.21 12.50
N PHE A 206 6.68 24.97 12.95
CA PHE A 206 7.85 24.51 13.67
C PHE A 206 9.08 24.42 12.76
N ALA A 207 9.02 23.60 11.70
CA ALA A 207 10.19 23.25 10.88
C ALA A 207 10.66 24.39 9.98
N LEU A 208 9.73 25.07 9.28
CA LEU A 208 10.06 26.10 8.31
C LEU A 208 10.18 27.48 8.93
N PHE A 209 9.17 27.91 9.68
CA PHE A 209 9.15 29.27 10.25
C PHE A 209 9.94 29.39 11.53
N GLY A 210 10.39 28.28 12.10
CA GLY A 210 11.23 28.30 13.29
C GLY A 210 10.49 28.65 14.58
N ASN A 211 9.16 28.52 14.60
CA ASN A 211 8.33 28.90 15.74
C ASN A 211 8.32 27.80 16.79
N ASN A 212 8.97 28.03 17.94
CA ASN A 212 9.14 26.99 18.95
C ASN A 212 7.86 26.67 19.72
N GLU A 213 6.88 27.57 19.80
CA GLU A 213 5.56 27.26 20.40
C GLU A 213 4.79 26.20 19.62
N ALA A 214 5.06 26.05 18.32
CA ALA A 214 4.47 25.00 17.52
C ALA A 214 4.85 23.60 18.04
N ALA A 215 6.02 23.43 18.67
CA ALA A 215 6.44 22.16 19.25
C ALA A 215 5.49 21.70 20.36
N THR A 216 5.00 22.63 21.19
CA THR A 216 4.06 22.32 22.28
C THR A 216 2.74 21.77 21.74
N GLU A 217 2.19 22.38 20.68
CA GLU A 217 0.95 21.89 20.06
C GLU A 217 1.17 20.56 19.32
N ILE A 218 2.33 20.37 18.69
CA ILE A 218 2.67 19.09 18.05
C ILE A 218 2.83 17.97 19.08
N ALA A 219 3.55 18.21 20.18
CA ALA A 219 3.73 17.23 21.25
C ALA A 219 2.37 16.82 21.84
N ARG A 220 1.49 17.79 22.12
CA ARG A 220 0.11 17.53 22.55
C ARG A 220 -0.63 16.60 21.57
N ARG A 221 -0.54 16.88 20.26
CA ARG A 221 -1.17 16.03 19.23
C ARG A 221 -0.56 14.63 19.13
N MET A 222 0.73 14.47 19.38
CA MET A 222 1.38 13.14 19.40
C MET A 222 0.89 12.29 20.59
N GLU A 223 0.50 12.94 21.68
CA GLU A 223 -0.01 12.31 22.91
C GLU A 223 -1.55 12.13 22.92
N ASP A 224 -2.27 12.79 22.02
CA ASP A 224 -3.73 12.68 21.93
C ASP A 224 -4.19 11.25 21.57
N HIS A 225 -5.40 10.90 22.01
CA HIS A 225 -6.04 9.63 21.70
C HIS A 225 -7.41 9.85 21.08
N ALA A 226 -7.86 8.86 20.31
CA ALA A 226 -9.21 8.89 19.75
C ALA A 226 -10.25 8.96 20.89
N PRO A 227 -11.33 9.74 20.74
CA PRO A 227 -12.38 9.79 21.76
C PRO A 227 -13.05 8.41 21.90
N GLU A 228 -13.27 7.99 23.14
CA GLU A 228 -13.98 6.74 23.45
C GLU A 228 -15.47 6.87 23.07
N PRO A 229 -16.15 5.77 22.68
CA PRO A 229 -17.54 5.81 22.20
C PRO A 229 -18.56 6.37 23.21
N ASP A 230 -18.22 6.37 24.50
CA ASP A 230 -19.05 6.80 25.63
C ASP A 230 -18.61 8.15 26.23
N ASP A 231 -17.61 8.82 25.65
CA ASP A 231 -17.12 10.11 26.15
C ASP A 231 -18.11 11.24 25.80
N THR A 232 -19.05 11.48 26.72
CA THR A 232 -20.02 12.59 26.64
C THR A 232 -19.40 13.97 26.92
N ASN A 233 -18.09 14.03 27.24
CA ASN A 233 -17.33 15.26 27.48
C ASN A 233 -16.41 15.65 26.31
N CYS A 234 -16.71 15.16 25.09
CA CYS A 234 -16.01 15.54 23.85
C CYS A 234 -16.31 16.98 23.36
N ASP A 235 -16.57 17.94 24.25
CA ASP A 235 -16.80 19.33 23.86
C ASP A 235 -15.49 19.95 23.33
N GLY A 236 -15.25 19.77 22.04
CA GLY A 236 -14.30 20.56 21.25
C GLY A 236 -12.87 20.03 21.13
N LYS A 237 -12.55 18.78 21.51
CA LYS A 237 -11.23 18.19 21.19
C LYS A 237 -11.13 17.88 19.69
N GLU A 238 -10.31 18.65 18.98
CA GLU A 238 -9.99 18.40 17.56
C GLU A 238 -9.00 17.21 17.44
N PHE A 239 -9.51 15.98 17.44
CA PHE A 239 -8.72 14.79 17.08
C PHE A 239 -8.89 14.47 15.59
N VAL A 240 -7.78 14.35 14.86
CA VAL A 240 -7.76 13.96 13.45
C VAL A 240 -7.06 12.60 13.29
N PRO A 241 -7.80 11.56 12.89
CA PRO A 241 -7.24 10.24 12.61
C PRO A 241 -6.09 10.32 11.59
N HIS A 242 -5.05 9.51 11.81
CA HIS A 242 -3.83 9.47 10.98
C HIS A 242 -2.99 10.77 10.98
N ARG A 243 -3.26 11.71 11.90
CA ARG A 243 -2.43 12.89 12.18
C ARG A 243 -1.95 12.88 13.62
N ASP A 244 -2.90 12.67 14.54
CA ASP A 244 -2.74 12.74 15.99
C ASP A 244 -2.60 11.34 16.60
N GLY A 245 -2.08 11.24 17.82
CA GLY A 245 -1.75 9.99 18.53
C GLY A 245 -0.60 9.21 17.91
N ILE A 246 0.21 9.86 17.06
CA ILE A 246 1.28 9.24 16.30
C ILE A 246 2.58 9.98 16.57
N GLN A 247 3.62 9.22 16.93
CA GLN A 247 4.93 9.75 17.26
C GLN A 247 5.79 9.91 15.98
N PHE A 248 6.47 11.05 15.86
CA PHE A 248 7.33 11.37 14.70
C PHE A 248 8.39 12.44 15.03
N ALA A 249 8.68 12.64 16.32
CA ALA A 249 9.49 13.75 16.81
C ALA A 249 10.93 13.75 16.26
N SER A 250 11.54 12.57 16.10
CA SER A 250 12.89 12.41 15.53
C SER A 250 12.98 13.03 14.13
N ASN A 251 12.07 12.66 13.22
CA ASN A 251 11.98 13.21 11.88
C ASN A 251 11.72 14.71 11.89
N LEU A 252 10.83 15.20 12.77
CA LEU A 252 10.50 16.61 12.87
C LEU A 252 11.70 17.47 13.30
N VAL A 253 12.44 17.04 14.31
CA VAL A 253 13.63 17.76 14.81
C VAL A 253 14.76 17.73 13.81
N ALA A 254 15.04 16.57 13.19
CA ALA A 254 16.06 16.47 12.14
C ALA A 254 15.74 17.41 10.97
N LEU A 255 14.48 17.49 10.57
CA LEU A 255 14.04 18.38 9.50
C LEU A 255 14.16 19.85 9.89
N ARG A 256 13.85 20.21 11.14
CA ARG A 256 14.07 21.56 11.66
C ARG A 256 15.54 21.96 11.56
N GLN A 257 16.48 21.08 11.91
CA GLN A 257 17.91 21.36 11.81
C GLN A 257 18.36 21.65 10.37
N VAL A 258 17.95 20.81 9.41
CA VAL A 258 18.27 21.01 7.99
C VAL A 258 17.74 22.36 7.48
N ILE A 259 16.53 22.73 7.87
CA ILE A 259 15.94 24.01 7.46
C ILE A 259 16.63 25.19 8.18
N ASP A 260 17.02 25.03 9.43
CA ASP A 260 17.76 26.07 10.16
C ASP A 260 19.13 26.34 9.52
N GLU A 261 19.81 25.31 9.00
CA GLU A 261 21.06 25.45 8.24
C GLU A 261 20.87 26.17 6.90
N GLU A 262 19.82 25.80 6.16
CA GLU A 262 19.50 26.42 4.87
C GLU A 262 19.12 27.91 5.01
N PHE A 263 18.36 28.24 6.06
CA PHE A 263 17.90 29.60 6.36
C PHE A 263 18.78 30.30 7.42
N ASN A 264 20.05 29.89 7.58
CA ASN A 264 20.95 30.49 8.54
C ASN A 264 21.36 31.91 8.08
N ASP A 265 20.65 32.90 8.60
CA ASP A 265 20.84 34.32 8.28
C ASP A 265 21.87 35.02 9.21
N ASP A 266 22.38 34.34 10.24
CA ASP A 266 23.25 34.92 11.30
C ASP A 266 24.75 34.67 11.06
N ASP A 267 25.12 34.05 9.94
CA ASP A 267 26.51 33.89 9.54
C ASP A 267 27.05 35.20 8.92
N ASP A 268 27.56 36.10 9.76
CA ASP A 268 28.24 37.35 9.34
C ASP A 268 29.50 37.10 8.46
N SER A 269 29.96 35.84 8.32
CA SER A 269 31.03 35.46 7.37
C SER A 269 30.52 35.22 5.95
N LYS A 270 29.21 35.01 5.79
CA LYS A 270 28.52 35.15 4.49
C LYS A 270 28.20 36.64 4.32
N PRO A 271 28.51 37.25 3.16
CA PRO A 271 28.11 38.64 2.93
C PRO A 271 26.62 38.79 3.22
N ARG A 272 26.22 39.88 3.90
CA ARG A 272 24.85 40.28 4.35
C ARG A 272 23.81 40.44 3.21
N THR A 273 23.93 39.63 2.17
CA THR A 273 23.26 39.62 0.87
C THR A 273 22.86 38.18 0.47
N THR A 274 22.43 37.33 1.41
CA THR A 274 21.85 36.01 1.10
C THR A 274 20.34 36.04 0.89
N ALA A 275 19.73 37.23 0.73
CA ALA A 275 18.89 37.39 -0.45
C ALA A 275 19.84 37.29 -1.65
N THR A 276 20.20 36.05 -2.02
CA THR A 276 20.91 35.83 -3.28
C THR A 276 20.10 36.56 -4.33
N GLY A 277 20.72 37.36 -5.21
CA GLY A 277 20.00 38.11 -6.24
C GLY A 277 19.13 37.26 -7.18
N ASN A 278 19.11 35.94 -6.95
CA ASN A 278 18.37 34.92 -7.69
C ASN A 278 17.26 34.23 -6.87
N SER A 279 17.06 34.54 -5.57
CA SER A 279 16.01 33.90 -4.74
C SER A 279 14.62 34.18 -5.31
N SER A 280 13.74 33.18 -5.29
CA SER A 280 12.37 33.39 -5.73
C SER A 280 11.58 34.28 -4.77
N ILE A 281 10.52 34.91 -5.28
CA ILE A 281 9.58 35.68 -4.45
C ILE A 281 9.01 34.81 -3.32
N SER A 282 8.74 33.53 -3.59
CA SER A 282 8.25 32.59 -2.58
C SER A 282 9.26 32.37 -1.46
N SER A 283 10.54 32.16 -1.79
CA SER A 283 11.60 32.01 -0.79
C SER A 283 11.79 33.26 0.06
N LEU A 284 11.79 34.45 -0.55
CA LEU A 284 11.88 35.72 0.18
C LEU A 284 10.68 35.93 1.12
N TRP A 285 9.47 35.53 0.69
CA TRP A 285 8.29 35.56 1.53
C TRP A 285 8.46 34.61 2.74
N LEU A 286 8.91 33.37 2.52
CA LEU A 286 9.15 32.41 3.59
C LEU A 286 10.22 32.90 4.59
N GLN A 287 11.31 33.51 4.11
CA GLN A 287 12.35 34.13 4.95
C GLN A 287 11.75 35.24 5.82
N ALA A 288 10.92 36.12 5.25
CA ALA A 288 10.25 37.18 6.01
C ALA A 288 9.32 36.62 7.10
N LEU A 289 8.59 35.53 6.81
CA LEU A 289 7.75 34.86 7.82
C LEU A 289 8.58 34.20 8.91
N ARG A 290 9.70 33.56 8.55
CA ARG A 290 10.62 32.93 9.50
C ARG A 290 11.25 33.95 10.45
N ALA A 291 11.58 35.15 9.98
CA ALA A 291 12.11 36.23 10.81
C ALA A 291 11.19 36.63 11.97
N LEU A 292 9.87 36.40 11.87
CA LEU A 292 8.90 36.66 12.95
C LEU A 292 9.10 35.76 14.19
N SER A 293 9.87 34.68 14.07
CA SER A 293 10.22 33.78 15.17
C SER A 293 11.47 34.24 15.94
N ARG A 294 12.19 35.27 15.45
CA ARG A 294 13.32 35.85 16.18
C ARG A 294 12.81 36.62 17.41
N PRO A 295 13.58 36.65 18.51
CA PRO A 295 13.22 37.47 19.66
C PRO A 295 13.01 38.93 19.26
N SER A 296 11.92 39.53 19.76
CA SER A 296 11.67 40.95 19.52
C SER A 296 12.77 41.79 20.16
N PRO A 297 13.32 42.82 19.47
CA PRO A 297 14.25 43.76 20.10
C PRO A 297 13.57 44.64 21.16
N ASN A 298 12.23 44.63 21.21
CA ASN A 298 11.46 45.35 22.22
C ASN A 298 11.50 44.58 23.55
N SER A 299 11.94 45.25 24.63
CA SER A 299 12.10 44.65 25.96
C SER A 299 10.79 44.42 26.72
N ALA A 300 9.63 44.88 26.24
CA ALA A 300 8.36 44.66 26.91
C ALA A 300 8.01 43.16 26.98
N SER A 301 7.68 42.68 28.18
CA SER A 301 7.48 41.24 28.46
C SER A 301 6.45 40.58 27.56
N THR A 302 5.40 41.29 27.15
CA THR A 302 4.37 40.79 26.23
C THR A 302 4.96 40.16 24.98
N PHE A 303 5.98 40.77 24.36
CA PHE A 303 6.59 40.29 23.12
C PHE A 303 7.43 39.02 23.29
N HIS A 304 7.72 38.62 24.54
CA HIS A 304 8.51 37.44 24.90
C HIS A 304 7.65 36.34 25.53
N THR A 305 6.32 36.47 25.49
CA THR A 305 5.39 35.45 25.98
C THR A 305 5.10 34.37 24.95
N SER A 306 4.75 33.17 25.41
CA SER A 306 4.22 32.07 24.59
C SER A 306 2.98 32.50 23.80
N THR A 307 2.07 33.26 24.42
CA THR A 307 0.88 33.81 23.76
C THR A 307 1.24 34.69 22.56
N TRP A 308 2.27 35.53 22.67
CA TRP A 308 2.74 36.34 21.55
C TRP A 308 3.34 35.49 20.45
N GLN A 309 4.19 34.50 20.78
CA GLN A 309 4.74 33.57 19.80
C GLN A 309 3.66 32.76 19.06
N ARG A 310 2.57 32.36 19.74
CA ARG A 310 1.39 31.77 19.10
C ARG A 310 0.64 32.73 18.19
N ARG A 311 0.55 34.02 18.55
CA ARG A 311 0.01 35.07 17.65
C ARG A 311 0.88 35.24 16.41
N GLN A 312 2.21 35.15 16.55
CA GLN A 312 3.14 35.15 15.41
C GLN A 312 2.94 33.91 14.54
N MET A 313 2.80 32.73 15.16
CA MET A 313 2.47 31.47 14.48
C MET A 313 1.21 31.59 13.63
N ASN A 314 0.14 32.18 14.19
CA ASN A 314 -1.10 32.41 13.46
C ASN A 314 -0.89 33.32 12.23
N THR A 315 -0.11 34.40 12.39
CA THR A 315 0.25 35.31 11.27
C THR A 315 1.06 34.57 10.20
N GLN A 316 2.05 33.77 10.61
CA GLN A 316 2.89 32.97 9.73
C GLN A 316 2.05 31.99 8.90
N ILE A 317 1.17 31.22 9.54
CA ILE A 317 0.30 30.23 8.86
C ILE A 317 -0.73 30.92 7.94
N ALA A 318 -1.33 32.04 8.37
CA ALA A 318 -2.28 32.79 7.54
C ALA A 318 -1.62 33.34 6.28
N SER A 319 -0.43 33.94 6.41
CA SER A 319 0.32 34.47 5.27
C SER A 319 0.86 33.37 4.36
N PHE A 320 1.32 32.25 4.95
CA PHE A 320 1.68 31.04 4.21
C PHE A 320 0.51 30.51 3.36
N THR A 321 -0.72 30.56 3.89
CA THR A 321 -1.91 30.17 3.13
C THR A 321 -2.11 31.05 1.90
N GLN A 322 -1.88 32.36 2.01
CA GLN A 322 -1.93 33.28 0.87
C GLN A 322 -0.84 32.95 -0.17
N LEU A 323 0.39 32.72 0.28
CA LEU A 323 1.49 32.29 -0.58
C LEU A 323 1.14 31.00 -1.34
N ARG A 324 0.64 29.97 -0.64
CA ARG A 324 0.23 28.70 -1.27
C ARG A 324 -0.95 28.86 -2.22
N HIS A 325 -1.87 29.78 -1.93
CA HIS A 325 -2.99 30.08 -2.81
C HIS A 325 -2.52 30.68 -4.14
N ASP A 326 -1.57 31.61 -4.10
CA ASP A 326 -1.10 32.30 -5.31
C ASP A 326 -0.13 31.46 -6.14
N THR A 327 0.57 30.53 -5.49
CA THR A 327 1.54 29.61 -6.13
C THR A 327 0.95 28.24 -6.48
N VAL A 328 -0.33 28.00 -6.19
CA VAL A 328 -0.99 26.67 -6.22
C VAL A 328 -0.85 25.92 -7.54
N LEU A 329 -0.71 26.63 -8.65
CA LEU A 329 -0.59 26.06 -9.99
C LEU A 329 0.81 25.50 -10.26
N TYR A 330 1.85 26.14 -9.71
CA TYR A 330 3.24 25.84 -10.05
C TYR A 330 3.97 25.08 -8.95
N ALA A 331 3.59 25.30 -7.69
CA ALA A 331 4.20 24.62 -6.55
C ALA A 331 3.83 23.13 -6.56
N LYS A 332 4.83 22.24 -6.44
CA LYS A 332 4.57 20.80 -6.38
C LYS A 332 3.77 20.48 -5.13
N GLN A 333 2.71 19.70 -5.29
CA GLN A 333 1.87 19.25 -4.18
C GLN A 333 2.44 17.95 -3.61
N SER A 334 2.52 17.85 -2.28
CA SER A 334 2.87 16.59 -1.63
C SER A 334 1.68 15.63 -1.60
N TYR A 335 1.96 14.37 -1.89
CA TYR A 335 1.04 13.24 -1.84
C TYR A 335 1.53 12.22 -0.81
N MET A 336 0.58 11.56 -0.16
CA MET A 336 0.84 10.34 0.62
C MET A 336 0.83 9.13 -0.31
N ARG A 337 1.80 8.23 -0.17
CA ARG A 337 1.79 6.94 -0.86
C ARG A 337 0.69 6.07 -0.27
N ARG A 338 -0.08 5.37 -1.11
CA ARG A 338 -1.15 4.49 -0.65
C ARG A 338 -0.56 3.33 0.15
N MET A 339 -1.04 3.14 1.37
CA MET A 339 -0.83 1.95 2.18
C MET A 339 -1.63 0.79 1.55
N LEU A 340 -0.96 -0.34 1.28
CA LEU A 340 -1.63 -1.55 0.82
C LEU A 340 -2.30 -2.28 1.97
N CYS A 341 -3.20 -3.20 1.63
CA CYS A 341 -3.71 -4.18 2.58
C CYS A 341 -2.53 -4.97 3.13
N GLU A 342 -2.29 -4.81 4.43
CA GLU A 342 -1.44 -5.72 5.15
C GLU A 342 -2.27 -6.99 5.41
N TYR A 343 -1.82 -8.12 4.86
CA TYR A 343 -2.35 -9.41 5.29
C TYR A 343 -1.75 -9.69 6.68
N PRO A 344 -2.59 -9.89 7.71
CA PRO A 344 -2.12 -10.14 9.07
C PRO A 344 -1.32 -11.44 9.13
N TYR A 345 -0.64 -11.65 10.26
CA TYR A 345 0.05 -12.90 10.57
C TYR A 345 -0.82 -14.13 10.23
N GLY A 346 -0.23 -15.09 9.52
CA GLY A 346 -0.89 -16.33 9.13
C GLY A 346 -0.47 -17.48 10.05
N MET A 347 -1.39 -18.40 10.32
CA MET A 347 -1.13 -19.65 11.04
C MET A 347 -1.62 -20.82 10.19
N VAL A 348 -0.88 -21.91 10.22
CA VAL A 348 -1.32 -23.21 9.69
C VAL A 348 -1.62 -24.14 10.86
N ASP A 349 -2.51 -25.12 10.68
CA ASP A 349 -2.81 -26.06 11.76
C ASP A 349 -1.52 -26.76 12.25
N PRO A 350 -1.29 -26.87 13.57
CA PRO A 350 -0.02 -27.30 14.16
C PRO A 350 0.16 -28.83 14.14
N TYR A 351 -0.12 -29.45 13.00
CA TYR A 351 -0.06 -30.89 12.79
C TYR A 351 0.91 -31.25 11.65
N PRO A 352 2.23 -31.08 11.83
CA PRO A 352 3.22 -31.34 10.77
C PRO A 352 3.14 -32.77 10.23
N VAL A 353 2.86 -33.76 11.08
CA VAL A 353 2.67 -35.16 10.66
C VAL A 353 1.47 -35.30 9.72
N PHE A 354 0.39 -34.56 9.95
CA PHE A 354 -0.77 -34.57 9.07
C PHE A 354 -0.40 -34.02 7.68
N TRP A 355 0.24 -32.85 7.63
CA TRP A 355 0.69 -32.23 6.39
C TRP A 355 1.63 -33.15 5.60
N ASN A 356 2.57 -33.81 6.28
CA ASN A 356 3.45 -34.81 5.69
C ASN A 356 2.68 -35.96 5.03
N LEU A 357 1.67 -36.50 5.72
CA LEU A 357 0.86 -37.62 5.25
C LEU A 357 -0.02 -37.23 4.07
N ILE A 358 -0.60 -36.03 4.06
CA ILE A 358 -1.33 -35.50 2.90
C ILE A 358 -0.38 -35.30 1.72
N GLY A 359 0.85 -34.81 1.94
CA GLY A 359 1.88 -34.72 0.91
C GLY A 359 2.24 -36.08 0.32
N LYS A 360 2.39 -37.12 1.16
CA LYS A 360 2.61 -38.50 0.72
C LYS A 360 1.43 -39.05 -0.09
N MET A 361 0.19 -38.75 0.31
CA MET A 361 -1.00 -39.11 -0.44
C MET A 361 -0.99 -38.47 -1.84
N ALA A 362 -0.67 -37.17 -1.94
CA ALA A 362 -0.53 -36.49 -3.23
C ALA A 362 0.59 -37.11 -4.08
N MET A 363 1.75 -37.41 -3.50
CA MET A 363 2.84 -38.10 -4.20
C MET A 363 2.41 -39.48 -4.73
N ARG A 364 1.66 -40.24 -3.94
CA ARG A 364 1.13 -41.53 -4.37
C ARG A 364 0.19 -41.38 -5.57
N MET A 365 -0.68 -40.37 -5.57
CA MET A 365 -1.57 -40.08 -6.69
C MET A 365 -0.82 -39.61 -7.94
N LYS A 366 0.23 -38.81 -7.78
CA LYS A 366 1.15 -38.44 -8.88
C LYS A 366 1.80 -39.69 -9.51
N ASP A 367 2.23 -40.66 -8.70
CA ASP A 367 2.82 -41.89 -9.20
C ASP A 367 1.78 -42.78 -9.93
N ILE A 368 0.56 -42.88 -9.39
CA ILE A 368 -0.56 -43.58 -10.05
C ILE A 368 -0.89 -42.92 -11.40
N ALA A 369 -0.97 -41.59 -11.45
CA ALA A 369 -1.20 -40.86 -12.69
C ALA A 369 -0.08 -41.13 -13.71
N THR A 370 1.18 -41.13 -13.28
CA THR A 370 2.33 -41.44 -14.15
C THR A 370 2.23 -42.85 -14.75
N GLN A 371 1.92 -43.85 -13.91
CA GLN A 371 1.77 -45.25 -14.35
C GLN A 371 0.60 -45.42 -15.33
N ALA A 372 -0.52 -44.75 -15.07
CA ALA A 372 -1.68 -44.74 -15.95
C ALA A 372 -1.35 -44.09 -17.31
N SER A 373 -0.58 -42.98 -17.32
CA SER A 373 -0.17 -42.29 -18.54
C SER A 373 0.68 -43.19 -19.45
N ASN A 374 1.67 -43.87 -18.85
CA ASN A 374 2.57 -44.78 -19.55
C ASN A 374 1.83 -45.97 -20.19
N SER A 375 0.67 -46.35 -19.65
CA SER A 375 -0.12 -47.48 -20.13
C SER A 375 -1.09 -47.13 -21.26
N LEU A 376 -1.46 -45.85 -21.41
CA LEU A 376 -2.57 -45.41 -22.29
C LEU A 376 -2.11 -44.64 -23.55
N GLY A 377 -0.82 -44.30 -23.67
CA GLY A 377 -0.25 -43.58 -24.82
C GLY A 377 -0.56 -42.06 -24.81
N ASP A 378 0.49 -41.26 -25.02
CA ASP A 378 0.53 -39.81 -24.74
C ASP A 378 -0.32 -38.93 -25.68
N SER A 379 -0.88 -39.50 -26.76
CA SER A 379 -1.55 -38.74 -27.83
C SER A 379 -3.09 -38.70 -27.74
N SER A 380 -3.68 -39.26 -26.67
CA SER A 380 -5.13 -39.25 -26.46
C SER A 380 -5.58 -38.12 -25.52
N SER A 381 -6.84 -37.66 -25.63
CA SER A 381 -7.43 -36.71 -24.68
C SER A 381 -7.36 -37.19 -23.22
N ARG A 382 -7.34 -38.51 -23.00
CA ARG A 382 -7.10 -39.15 -21.70
C ARG A 382 -5.65 -38.96 -21.23
N GLY A 383 -4.67 -39.04 -22.11
CA GLY A 383 -3.26 -38.76 -21.80
C GLY A 383 -3.06 -37.34 -21.27
N TYR A 384 -3.70 -36.35 -21.91
CA TYR A 384 -3.67 -34.96 -21.45
C TYR A 384 -4.29 -34.78 -20.05
N SER A 385 -5.44 -35.40 -19.78
CA SER A 385 -6.08 -35.38 -18.44
C SER A 385 -5.19 -36.00 -17.36
N ILE A 386 -4.46 -37.07 -17.68
CA ILE A 386 -3.56 -37.75 -16.74
C ILE A 386 -2.29 -36.91 -16.50
N ALA A 387 -1.71 -36.32 -17.54
CA ALA A 387 -0.55 -35.42 -17.42
C ALA A 387 -0.88 -34.17 -16.61
N LYS A 388 -2.10 -33.63 -16.73
CA LYS A 388 -2.59 -32.56 -15.85
C LYS A 388 -2.68 -33.02 -14.39
N GLY A 389 -3.17 -34.23 -14.15
CA GLY A 389 -3.25 -34.83 -12.82
C GLY A 389 -1.87 -34.96 -12.17
N TYR A 390 -0.87 -35.40 -12.93
CA TYR A 390 0.52 -35.42 -12.47
C TYR A 390 0.98 -34.06 -11.94
N GLN A 391 0.75 -32.98 -12.70
CA GLN A 391 1.20 -31.64 -12.28
C GLN A 391 0.44 -31.15 -11.04
N VAL A 392 -0.87 -31.35 -10.99
CA VAL A 392 -1.70 -30.95 -9.84
C VAL A 392 -1.22 -31.66 -8.57
N PHE A 393 -1.03 -32.98 -8.61
CA PHE A 393 -0.58 -33.73 -7.44
C PHE A 393 0.88 -33.43 -7.05
N LYS A 394 1.75 -33.12 -8.02
CA LYS A 394 3.11 -32.63 -7.74
C LYS A 394 3.07 -31.29 -7.01
N THR A 395 2.27 -30.34 -7.49
CA THR A 395 2.09 -29.05 -6.84
C THR A 395 1.50 -29.23 -5.45
N PHE A 396 0.46 -30.05 -5.31
CA PHE A 396 -0.17 -30.37 -4.02
C PHE A 396 0.87 -30.88 -3.02
N ALA A 397 1.68 -31.87 -3.40
CA ALA A 397 2.73 -32.41 -2.54
C ALA A 397 3.72 -31.32 -2.07
N SER A 398 4.22 -30.49 -3.00
CA SER A 398 5.14 -29.39 -2.64
C SER A 398 4.49 -28.34 -1.74
N THR A 399 3.20 -28.06 -1.91
CA THR A 399 2.47 -27.14 -1.04
C THR A 399 2.34 -27.69 0.37
N MET A 400 2.04 -28.99 0.53
CA MET A 400 1.96 -29.62 1.85
C MET A 400 3.31 -29.67 2.55
N GLU A 401 4.41 -29.87 1.81
CA GLU A 401 5.78 -29.79 2.34
C GLU A 401 6.08 -28.39 2.90
N THR A 402 5.73 -27.33 2.16
CA THR A 402 5.87 -25.94 2.66
C THR A 402 5.01 -25.69 3.91
N ILE A 403 3.77 -26.20 3.96
CA ILE A 403 2.90 -26.06 5.13
C ILE A 403 3.45 -26.84 6.32
N GLU A 404 3.99 -28.05 6.10
CA GLU A 404 4.65 -28.85 7.14
C GLU A 404 5.84 -28.10 7.77
N GLU A 405 6.71 -27.51 6.95
CA GLU A 405 7.84 -26.70 7.40
C GLU A 405 7.38 -25.51 8.25
N ILE A 406 6.35 -24.79 7.78
CA ILE A 406 5.77 -23.66 8.52
C ILE A 406 5.18 -24.14 9.86
N ALA A 407 4.44 -25.25 9.87
CA ALA A 407 3.85 -25.80 11.09
C ALA A 407 4.92 -26.16 12.13
N LEU A 408 6.05 -26.74 11.70
CA LEU A 408 7.20 -27.05 12.57
C LEU A 408 7.79 -25.77 13.19
N LEU A 409 8.06 -24.75 12.37
CA LEU A 409 8.63 -23.48 12.83
C LEU A 409 7.69 -22.77 13.81
N GLN A 410 6.39 -22.70 13.49
CA GLN A 410 5.38 -22.09 14.36
C GLN A 410 5.25 -22.83 15.70
N THR A 411 5.33 -24.16 15.69
CA THR A 411 5.30 -24.98 16.91
C THR A 411 6.51 -24.70 17.81
N SER A 412 7.69 -24.47 17.23
CA SER A 412 8.92 -24.14 17.96
C SER A 412 9.06 -22.64 18.28
N ASN A 413 8.08 -21.81 17.90
CA ASN A 413 8.14 -20.34 17.98
C ASN A 413 9.37 -19.73 17.28
N GLU A 414 9.77 -20.34 16.16
CA GLU A 414 10.85 -19.87 15.30
C GLU A 414 10.33 -18.91 14.23
N GLU A 415 11.15 -17.94 13.82
CA GLU A 415 10.77 -16.98 12.79
C GLU A 415 10.67 -17.63 11.40
N LEU A 416 9.62 -17.25 10.67
CA LEU A 416 9.44 -17.70 9.29
C LEU A 416 10.32 -16.88 8.35
N SER A 417 10.86 -17.55 7.32
CA SER A 417 11.57 -16.85 6.25
C SER A 417 10.64 -15.93 5.46
N TYR A 418 11.21 -14.94 4.78
CA TYR A 418 10.47 -14.01 3.93
C TYR A 418 9.58 -14.73 2.88
N GLU A 419 10.09 -15.79 2.25
CA GLU A 419 9.33 -16.54 1.25
C GLU A 419 8.18 -17.35 1.87
N GLN A 420 8.35 -17.88 3.09
CA GLN A 420 7.27 -18.55 3.83
C GLN A 420 6.18 -17.55 4.25
N VAL A 421 6.56 -16.36 4.70
CA VAL A 421 5.60 -15.27 4.98
C VAL A 421 4.83 -14.89 3.72
N ARG A 422 5.52 -14.72 2.59
CA ARG A 422 4.88 -14.44 1.30
C ARG A 422 3.94 -15.57 0.87
N PHE A 423 4.35 -16.81 1.05
CA PHE A 423 3.51 -17.99 0.79
C PHE A 423 2.22 -17.93 1.60
N MET A 424 2.28 -17.73 2.92
CA MET A 424 1.10 -17.61 3.78
C MET A 424 0.16 -16.47 3.35
N LYS A 425 0.72 -15.32 2.95
CA LYS A 425 -0.07 -14.18 2.45
C LYS A 425 -0.72 -14.41 1.09
N SER A 426 -0.44 -15.53 0.42
CA SER A 426 -0.87 -15.80 -0.95
C SER A 426 -1.88 -16.95 -1.10
N VAL A 427 -2.72 -17.19 -0.09
CA VAL A 427 -3.72 -18.28 -0.08
C VAL A 427 -4.58 -18.28 -1.35
N MET A 428 -5.41 -17.25 -1.52
CA MET A 428 -6.30 -17.13 -2.69
C MET A 428 -5.61 -16.43 -3.87
N GLU A 429 -4.71 -15.48 -3.59
CA GLU A 429 -4.05 -14.67 -4.61
C GLU A 429 -2.61 -14.31 -4.25
N LYS A 430 -1.72 -14.35 -5.25
CA LYS A 430 -0.37 -13.78 -5.13
C LYS A 430 -0.50 -12.26 -5.25
N SER A 431 -0.54 -11.58 -4.09
CA SER A 431 -0.50 -10.12 -3.95
C SER A 431 -1.62 -9.39 -4.70
N SER A 432 -2.82 -9.36 -4.12
CA SER A 432 -3.92 -8.57 -4.66
C SER A 432 -3.71 -7.08 -4.39
N PHE A 433 -3.29 -6.37 -5.43
CA PHE A 433 -3.39 -4.91 -5.49
C PHE A 433 -4.86 -4.50 -5.71
N GLY A 434 -5.50 -3.91 -4.70
CA GLY A 434 -6.75 -3.16 -4.84
C GLY A 434 -8.05 -3.98 -4.84
N SER A 435 -9.18 -3.27 -4.99
CA SER A 435 -10.52 -3.86 -5.15
C SER A 435 -10.75 -4.25 -6.61
N GLY A 436 -11.09 -5.50 -6.86
CA GLY A 436 -11.33 -6.08 -8.18
C GLY A 436 -11.79 -7.53 -8.08
N GLU A 437 -12.08 -8.17 -9.22
CA GLU A 437 -12.45 -9.59 -9.26
C GLU A 437 -11.30 -10.49 -8.78
N THR A 438 -11.65 -11.58 -8.09
CA THR A 438 -10.68 -12.53 -7.58
C THR A 438 -9.91 -13.20 -8.73
N LYS A 439 -8.58 -13.15 -8.70
CA LYS A 439 -7.69 -13.69 -9.74
C LYS A 439 -7.39 -15.17 -9.58
N TYR A 440 -7.62 -15.75 -8.40
CA TYR A 440 -7.36 -17.16 -8.09
C TYR A 440 -5.95 -17.63 -8.45
N ASN A 441 -4.95 -16.75 -8.33
CA ASN A 441 -3.54 -17.04 -8.67
C ASN A 441 -2.67 -17.39 -7.44
N GLY A 442 -3.29 -17.49 -6.27
CA GLY A 442 -2.67 -17.93 -5.01
C GLY A 442 -2.38 -19.42 -5.00
N TRP A 443 -1.77 -19.92 -3.92
CA TRP A 443 -1.37 -21.32 -3.81
C TRP A 443 -2.57 -22.28 -3.63
N TYR A 444 -3.60 -21.91 -2.88
CA TYR A 444 -4.77 -22.78 -2.62
C TYR A 444 -5.55 -23.09 -3.91
N PRO A 445 -5.85 -22.11 -4.79
CA PRO A 445 -6.43 -22.41 -6.10
C PRO A 445 -5.65 -23.37 -6.98
N GLN A 446 -4.31 -23.48 -6.82
CA GLN A 446 -3.51 -24.42 -7.62
C GLN A 446 -3.67 -25.88 -7.18
N LEU A 447 -4.36 -26.14 -6.07
CA LEU A 447 -4.65 -27.49 -5.59
C LEU A 447 -5.82 -28.15 -6.34
N PHE A 448 -6.56 -27.39 -7.15
CA PHE A 448 -7.75 -27.86 -7.84
C PHE A 448 -7.44 -28.37 -9.26
N TYR A 449 -7.93 -29.57 -9.57
CA TYR A 449 -7.66 -30.23 -10.86
C TYR A 449 -8.26 -29.50 -12.07
N GLY A 450 -9.47 -28.95 -11.94
CA GLY A 450 -10.24 -28.37 -13.05
C GLY A 450 -9.74 -26.98 -13.45
N SER A 451 -10.15 -25.98 -12.70
CA SER A 451 -9.77 -24.57 -12.86
C SER A 451 -9.41 -24.02 -11.47
N PRO A 452 -8.46 -23.08 -11.35
CA PRO A 452 -8.21 -22.36 -10.10
C PRO A 452 -9.47 -21.70 -9.53
N LYS A 453 -10.42 -21.29 -10.39
CA LYS A 453 -11.71 -20.73 -9.95
C LYS A 453 -12.58 -21.72 -9.19
N ASN A 454 -12.36 -23.03 -9.35
CA ASN A 454 -13.11 -24.05 -8.62
C ASN A 454 -12.88 -23.97 -7.11
N ALA A 455 -11.81 -23.32 -6.66
CA ALA A 455 -11.57 -23.02 -5.25
C ALA A 455 -12.66 -22.13 -4.61
N GLY A 456 -13.46 -21.43 -5.42
CA GLY A 456 -14.62 -20.66 -4.96
C GLY A 456 -15.95 -21.37 -5.12
N ASN A 457 -15.97 -22.63 -5.57
CA ASN A 457 -17.21 -23.38 -5.71
C ASN A 457 -17.70 -23.83 -4.33
N ARG A 458 -19.02 -23.80 -4.13
CA ARG A 458 -19.66 -24.43 -2.97
C ARG A 458 -19.66 -25.95 -3.16
N ASP A 459 -19.22 -26.68 -2.13
CA ASP A 459 -19.05 -28.14 -2.18
C ASP A 459 -19.68 -28.76 -0.92
N VAL A 460 -20.98 -29.06 -1.00
CA VAL A 460 -21.78 -29.69 0.06
C VAL A 460 -21.98 -31.15 -0.33
N LEU A 461 -21.55 -32.06 0.53
CA LEU A 461 -21.44 -33.48 0.21
C LEU A 461 -22.13 -34.33 1.27
N VAL A 462 -22.73 -35.44 0.87
CA VAL A 462 -23.27 -36.46 1.77
C VAL A 462 -22.90 -37.86 1.29
N VAL A 463 -22.71 -38.76 2.24
CA VAL A 463 -22.47 -40.16 1.94
C VAL A 463 -23.09 -41.05 3.01
N ASP A 464 -23.73 -42.14 2.58
CA ASP A 464 -24.10 -43.20 3.51
C ASP A 464 -22.89 -44.06 3.87
N VAL A 465 -22.71 -44.31 5.15
CA VAL A 465 -21.55 -45.07 5.67
C VAL A 465 -21.93 -46.34 6.40
N HIS A 466 -23.21 -46.48 6.79
CA HIS A 466 -23.71 -47.66 7.45
C HIS A 466 -25.20 -47.87 7.19
N THR A 467 -25.63 -49.13 7.10
CA THR A 467 -27.05 -49.50 6.96
C THR A 467 -27.39 -50.53 8.03
N ASP A 468 -28.33 -50.15 8.89
CA ASP A 468 -28.97 -51.02 9.86
C ASP A 468 -30.24 -51.60 9.22
N ILE A 469 -30.33 -52.93 9.21
CA ILE A 469 -31.40 -53.65 8.51
C ILE A 469 -32.63 -53.79 9.40
N PRO A 470 -33.86 -53.66 8.87
CA PRO A 470 -35.07 -53.82 9.67
C PRO A 470 -35.10 -55.18 10.37
N SER A 471 -35.39 -55.18 11.66
CA SER A 471 -35.48 -56.37 12.50
C SER A 471 -36.87 -56.52 13.11
N VAL A 472 -37.68 -57.39 12.48
CA VAL A 472 -39.04 -57.71 12.95
C VAL A 472 -39.04 -58.28 14.37
N GLU A 473 -38.02 -59.07 14.72
CA GLU A 473 -37.89 -59.71 16.04
C GLU A 473 -37.63 -58.69 17.17
N HIS A 474 -37.00 -57.55 16.85
CA HIS A 474 -36.65 -56.50 17.83
C HIS A 474 -37.54 -55.25 17.72
N GLY A 475 -38.49 -55.22 16.76
CA GLY A 475 -39.31 -54.04 16.49
C GLY A 475 -38.52 -52.87 15.91
N ASP A 476 -37.35 -53.14 15.32
CA ASP A 476 -36.46 -52.12 14.75
C ASP A 476 -36.80 -51.90 13.27
N PRO A 477 -37.23 -50.69 12.87
CA PRO A 477 -37.50 -50.40 11.47
C PRO A 477 -36.23 -50.32 10.60
N GLY A 478 -35.03 -50.32 11.19
CA GLY A 478 -33.76 -50.13 10.50
C GLY A 478 -33.53 -48.67 10.09
N SER A 479 -32.30 -48.33 9.72
CA SER A 479 -31.91 -46.96 9.35
C SER A 479 -30.64 -46.91 8.51
N ILE A 480 -30.38 -45.75 7.90
CA ILE A 480 -29.13 -45.46 7.19
C ILE A 480 -28.43 -44.30 7.88
N LEU A 481 -27.16 -44.52 8.23
CA LEU A 481 -26.26 -43.49 8.75
C LEU A 481 -25.61 -42.72 7.62
N HIS A 482 -25.85 -41.41 7.59
CA HIS A 482 -25.23 -40.47 6.68
C HIS A 482 -24.18 -39.63 7.40
N LEU A 483 -23.06 -39.40 6.73
CA LEU A 483 -22.10 -38.36 7.07
C LEU A 483 -22.15 -37.26 6.02
N GLY A 484 -22.16 -36.01 6.45
CA GLY A 484 -22.22 -34.85 5.56
C GLY A 484 -21.14 -33.82 5.86
N VAL A 485 -20.72 -33.10 4.81
CA VAL A 485 -19.90 -31.88 4.87
C VAL A 485 -20.76 -30.73 4.37
N GLY A 486 -20.95 -29.70 5.20
CA GLY A 486 -21.75 -28.53 4.87
C GLY A 486 -20.92 -27.31 4.51
N ASP A 487 -21.54 -26.13 4.59
CA ASP A 487 -20.85 -24.87 4.37
C ASP A 487 -19.75 -24.65 5.42
N PRO A 488 -18.57 -24.13 5.04
CA PRO A 488 -17.54 -23.77 6.00
C PRO A 488 -18.03 -22.60 6.87
N ILE A 489 -17.58 -22.59 8.12
CA ILE A 489 -17.82 -21.47 9.04
C ILE A 489 -16.50 -20.82 9.44
N VAL A 490 -16.55 -19.59 9.95
CA VAL A 490 -15.35 -18.90 10.45
C VAL A 490 -15.18 -19.23 11.92
N ALA A 491 -14.02 -19.76 12.29
CA ALA A 491 -13.62 -19.95 13.68
C ALA A 491 -12.53 -18.96 14.08
N PHE A 492 -12.46 -18.68 15.38
CA PHE A 492 -11.47 -17.80 15.99
C PHE A 492 -10.62 -18.59 16.98
N PHE A 493 -9.29 -18.43 16.89
CA PHE A 493 -8.33 -19.11 17.75
C PHE A 493 -7.37 -18.10 18.36
N VAL A 494 -7.17 -18.17 19.68
CA VAL A 494 -6.16 -17.36 20.36
C VAL A 494 -4.94 -18.22 20.64
N VAL A 495 -3.82 -17.88 20.01
CA VAL A 495 -2.53 -18.59 20.17
C VAL A 495 -1.45 -17.56 20.43
N ASN A 496 -0.71 -17.70 21.54
CA ASN A 496 0.36 -16.78 21.94
C ASN A 496 -0.08 -15.30 21.93
N GLU A 497 -1.25 -15.02 22.52
CA GLU A 497 -1.85 -13.66 22.59
C GLU A 497 -2.25 -13.05 21.22
N VAL A 498 -2.17 -13.83 20.13
CA VAL A 498 -2.63 -13.43 18.80
C VAL A 498 -3.95 -14.14 18.46
N MET A 499 -4.93 -13.37 17.97
CA MET A 499 -6.19 -13.91 17.46
C MET A 499 -6.09 -14.20 15.97
N TYR A 500 -6.30 -15.46 15.60
CA TYR A 500 -6.43 -15.92 14.22
C TYR A 500 -7.90 -16.17 13.88
N ALA A 501 -8.28 -15.89 12.63
CA ALA A 501 -9.62 -16.16 12.12
C ALA A 501 -9.52 -16.84 10.75
N GLY A 502 -10.27 -17.91 10.54
CA GLY A 502 -10.22 -18.67 9.30
C GLY A 502 -11.37 -19.66 9.12
N PRO A 503 -11.57 -20.18 7.89
CA PRO A 503 -12.61 -21.16 7.62
C PRO A 503 -12.28 -22.52 8.25
N VAL A 504 -13.28 -23.16 8.84
CA VAL A 504 -13.20 -24.54 9.36
C VAL A 504 -14.33 -25.40 8.78
N PHE A 505 -14.11 -26.70 8.72
CA PHE A 505 -15.09 -27.66 8.23
C PHE A 505 -16.31 -27.76 9.15
N THR A 506 -17.48 -27.99 8.54
CA THR A 506 -18.68 -28.44 9.26
C THR A 506 -18.97 -29.90 8.95
N SER A 507 -19.27 -30.69 9.98
CA SER A 507 -19.58 -32.11 9.86
C SER A 507 -20.99 -32.41 10.37
N TYR A 508 -21.66 -33.31 9.67
CA TYR A 508 -23.02 -33.74 9.97
C TYR A 508 -23.06 -35.26 10.09
N GLU A 509 -23.81 -35.74 11.07
CA GLU A 509 -24.03 -37.16 11.30
C GLU A 509 -25.51 -37.33 11.67
N PHE A 510 -26.25 -38.07 10.85
CA PHE A 510 -27.69 -38.23 11.05
C PHE A 510 -28.21 -39.54 10.43
N LEU A 511 -29.38 -39.97 10.92
CA LEU A 511 -30.06 -41.17 10.46
C LEU A 511 -31.24 -40.82 9.55
N THR A 512 -31.48 -41.67 8.56
CA THR A 512 -32.67 -41.65 7.71
C THR A 512 -33.34 -43.03 7.70
N PRO A 513 -34.62 -43.13 7.34
CA PRO A 513 -35.28 -44.43 7.11
C PRO A 513 -34.51 -45.29 6.11
N VAL A 514 -34.59 -46.61 6.22
CA VAL A 514 -33.81 -47.57 5.42
C VAL A 514 -34.02 -47.47 3.90
N ASP A 515 -35.11 -46.86 3.45
CA ASP A 515 -35.46 -46.64 2.05
C ASP A 515 -35.10 -45.23 1.53
N LYS A 516 -34.49 -44.38 2.36
CA LYS A 516 -34.09 -43.00 2.01
C LYS A 516 -32.56 -42.84 2.02
N ARG A 517 -31.93 -42.86 0.84
CA ARG A 517 -30.54 -42.42 0.65
C ARG A 517 -30.53 -41.03 0.05
N LEU A 518 -29.77 -40.12 0.63
CA LEU A 518 -29.66 -38.75 0.13
C LEU A 518 -28.59 -38.66 -0.95
N SER A 519 -28.86 -37.88 -2.00
CA SER A 519 -27.80 -37.34 -2.86
C SER A 519 -27.23 -36.03 -2.29
N ASP A 520 -26.13 -35.55 -2.87
CA ASP A 520 -25.57 -34.24 -2.53
C ASP A 520 -26.61 -33.12 -2.73
N GLU A 521 -27.43 -33.18 -3.78
CA GLU A 521 -28.51 -32.21 -4.01
C GLU A 521 -29.62 -32.28 -2.95
N ASP A 522 -29.99 -33.49 -2.52
CA ASP A 522 -30.98 -33.66 -1.46
C ASP A 522 -30.46 -33.09 -0.14
N PHE A 523 -29.22 -33.42 0.23
CA PHE A 523 -28.59 -32.91 1.45
C PHE A 523 -28.39 -31.40 1.40
N GLN A 524 -27.99 -30.85 0.25
CA GLN A 524 -27.85 -29.42 0.05
C GLN A 524 -29.19 -28.67 0.23
N ALA A 525 -30.30 -29.26 -0.22
CA ALA A 525 -31.64 -28.69 -0.02
C ALA A 525 -32.09 -28.80 1.45
N GLU A 526 -31.70 -29.87 2.15
CA GLU A 526 -32.06 -30.12 3.54
C GLU A 526 -31.11 -29.45 4.55
N LEU A 527 -29.97 -28.89 4.13
CA LEU A 527 -28.88 -28.41 5.01
C LEU A 527 -29.33 -27.41 6.09
N SER A 528 -30.28 -26.52 5.77
CA SER A 528 -30.85 -25.56 6.74
C SER A 528 -31.67 -26.21 7.87
N THR A 529 -32.09 -27.46 7.68
CA THR A 529 -32.94 -28.21 8.60
C THR A 529 -32.18 -29.33 9.31
N VAL A 530 -31.08 -29.81 8.74
CA VAL A 530 -30.19 -30.80 9.38
C VAL A 530 -29.29 -30.08 10.37
N ARG A 531 -29.26 -30.57 11.62
CA ARG A 531 -28.37 -30.03 12.64
C ARG A 531 -27.07 -30.81 12.68
N ALA A 532 -25.94 -30.11 12.73
CA ALA A 532 -24.66 -30.72 13.06
C ALA A 532 -24.76 -31.42 14.43
N SER A 533 -23.99 -32.49 14.63
CA SER A 533 -23.95 -33.18 15.91
C SER A 533 -23.49 -32.26 17.04
N GLY A 534 -23.96 -32.50 18.26
CA GLY A 534 -23.61 -31.62 19.39
C GLY A 534 -22.11 -31.52 19.66
N TRP A 535 -21.33 -32.55 19.33
CA TRP A 535 -19.86 -32.50 19.47
C TRP A 535 -19.21 -31.61 18.41
N ALA A 536 -19.71 -31.62 17.17
CA ALA A 536 -19.22 -30.76 16.10
C ALA A 536 -19.55 -29.28 16.38
N GLN A 537 -20.75 -28.99 16.89
CA GLN A 537 -21.14 -27.62 17.27
C GLN A 537 -20.23 -27.01 18.34
N ARG A 538 -19.66 -27.85 19.23
CA ARG A 538 -18.77 -27.39 20.30
C ARG A 538 -17.31 -27.22 19.86
N SER A 539 -16.94 -27.57 18.62
CA SER A 539 -15.53 -27.52 18.19
C SER A 539 -15.04 -26.15 17.71
N TYR A 540 -15.89 -25.12 17.72
CA TYR A 540 -15.63 -23.86 17.00
C TYR A 540 -15.13 -22.70 17.87
N LEU A 541 -15.08 -22.89 19.20
CA LEU A 541 -14.56 -21.91 20.15
C LEU A 541 -13.62 -22.61 21.14
N CYS A 542 -12.34 -22.24 21.13
CA CYS A 542 -11.35 -22.71 22.10
C CYS A 542 -10.69 -21.48 22.75
N ASN A 543 -10.92 -21.28 24.05
CA ASN A 543 -10.24 -20.26 24.85
C ASN A 543 -9.14 -20.95 25.67
N SER A 544 -7.91 -20.45 25.59
CA SER A 544 -6.74 -20.98 26.30
C SER A 544 -6.78 -20.74 27.82
N ASN A 545 -7.75 -19.97 28.32
CA ASN A 545 -7.95 -19.72 29.76
C ASN A 545 -9.16 -20.46 30.32
N ASN A 546 -9.01 -21.75 30.62
CA ASN A 546 -9.44 -22.41 31.87
C ASN A 546 -9.66 -23.91 31.67
N ASP A 547 -8.75 -24.70 32.23
CA ASP A 547 -9.13 -25.92 32.93
C ASP A 547 -10.20 -25.55 33.99
N ASN A 548 -11.35 -26.22 33.94
CA ASN A 548 -12.54 -26.09 34.80
C ASN A 548 -13.65 -25.13 34.33
N VAL A 549 -14.22 -25.35 33.15
CA VAL A 549 -15.67 -25.15 33.00
C VAL A 549 -16.34 -26.52 33.06
N ALA A 550 -16.76 -26.86 34.28
CA ALA A 550 -17.65 -27.97 34.53
C ALA A 550 -18.91 -27.84 33.65
N GLU A 551 -19.38 -28.99 33.18
CA GLU A 551 -20.68 -29.24 32.56
C GLU A 551 -21.75 -28.25 33.03
N THR A 552 -21.98 -27.21 32.22
CA THR A 552 -23.22 -26.45 32.27
C THR A 552 -23.70 -26.39 30.83
N GLU A 553 -24.88 -26.96 30.58
CA GLU A 553 -25.61 -26.78 29.33
C GLU A 553 -25.74 -25.27 29.09
N ILE A 554 -24.91 -24.73 28.20
CA ILE A 554 -25.06 -23.36 27.75
C ILE A 554 -26.33 -23.34 26.90
N SER A 555 -27.43 -22.88 27.50
CA SER A 555 -28.67 -22.59 26.80
C SER A 555 -28.39 -21.49 25.78
N VAL A 556 -28.92 -21.65 24.56
CA VAL A 556 -28.82 -20.66 23.45
C VAL A 556 -29.30 -19.25 23.87
N GLN A 557 -30.02 -19.14 24.99
CA GLN A 557 -30.48 -17.86 25.54
C GLN A 557 -29.40 -17.06 26.29
N ASP A 558 -28.32 -17.70 26.76
CA ASP A 558 -27.27 -17.09 27.58
C ASP A 558 -26.11 -16.51 26.75
N LEU A 559 -26.16 -16.64 25.42
CA LEU A 559 -25.17 -16.08 24.50
C LEU A 559 -25.36 -14.56 24.31
N PRO A 560 -24.28 -13.75 24.25
CA PRO A 560 -24.33 -12.34 23.92
C PRO A 560 -25.06 -12.07 22.59
N HIS A 561 -25.74 -10.91 22.50
CA HIS A 561 -26.72 -10.60 21.44
C HIS A 561 -26.19 -10.73 19.99
N TRP A 562 -24.88 -10.69 19.77
CA TRP A 562 -24.28 -10.86 18.44
C TRP A 562 -24.13 -12.33 18.00
N GLU A 563 -24.07 -13.29 18.92
CA GLU A 563 -24.06 -14.74 18.60
C GLU A 563 -25.44 -15.25 18.17
N ARG A 564 -26.54 -14.62 18.64
CA ARG A 564 -27.91 -15.01 18.22
C ARG A 564 -28.18 -14.79 16.74
N LYS A 565 -27.40 -13.94 16.05
CA LYS A 565 -27.59 -13.65 14.62
C LYS A 565 -26.81 -14.57 13.69
N SER A 566 -25.78 -15.27 14.17
CA SER A 566 -24.98 -16.23 13.40
C SER A 566 -25.63 -17.61 13.30
N PHE A 567 -26.63 -17.92 14.14
CA PHE A 567 -27.36 -19.20 14.11
C PHE A 567 -28.66 -19.19 13.29
N LEU A 568 -28.97 -18.09 12.60
CA LEU A 568 -30.22 -17.91 11.85
C LEU A 568 -30.05 -17.53 10.38
N TYR A 569 -28.89 -17.81 9.78
CA TYR A 569 -28.72 -17.75 8.32
C TYR A 569 -28.02 -18.98 7.77
#